data_AF-A0A819GRL4-F1
#
_entry.id   AF-A0A819GRL4-F1
#
_cell.length_a   1.000
_cell.length_b   1.000
_cell.length_c   1.000
_cell.angle_alpha   90.00
_cell.angle_beta   90.00
_cell.angle_gamma   90.00
#
_symmetry.space_group_name_H-M   'P 1'
#
loop_
_entity.id
_entity.type
_entity.pdbx_description
1 polymer ?
#
loop_
_entity_poly.entity_id
_entity_poly.type
_entity_poly.pdbx_seq_one_letter_code
_entity_poly.pdbx_strand_id
1 'polypeptide(L)'
;MLCPSNNSALQLNKYFVEKVIPRKNAIDRDVREISKVVTKILHEVEAPEPRFISSLNEINGRFEGLTVQSQTEFEVVLYLNQIGVFNFVDDGSIPGCGCG
;
A
#
# COMPACT_ATOMS: atom_id res chain seq x y z
N MET A 1 32.67 -3.55 32.57
CA MET A 1 32.90 -4.39 31.38
C MET A 1 31.72 -4.18 30.45
N LEU A 2 31.82 -3.24 29.51
CA LEU A 2 30.73 -2.83 28.62
C LEU A 2 31.01 -3.39 27.22
N CYS A 3 30.32 -4.46 26.80
CA CYS A 3 30.10 -4.79 25.38
C CYS A 3 29.11 -5.96 25.20
N PRO A 4 27.79 -5.71 25.08
CA PRO A 4 26.86 -6.61 24.40
C PRO A 4 26.43 -6.11 23.00
N SER A 5 26.85 -4.92 22.59
CA SER A 5 26.28 -4.17 21.46
C SER A 5 26.69 -4.68 20.07
N ASN A 6 27.85 -5.32 19.95
CA ASN A 6 28.45 -5.61 18.65
C ASN A 6 27.90 -6.89 18.01
N ASN A 7 27.50 -7.87 18.82
CA ASN A 7 27.03 -9.18 18.33
C ASN A 7 25.57 -9.11 17.86
N SER A 8 24.71 -8.39 18.57
CA SER A 8 23.31 -8.19 18.18
C SER A 8 23.17 -7.39 16.88
N ALA A 9 23.95 -6.31 16.72
CA ALA A 9 23.98 -5.52 15.49
C ALA A 9 24.43 -6.35 14.27
N LEU A 10 25.45 -7.21 14.44
CA LEU A 10 25.90 -8.13 13.40
C LEU A 10 24.82 -9.16 13.03
N GLN A 11 24.14 -9.74 14.02
CA GLN A 11 23.05 -10.70 13.80
C GLN A 11 21.83 -10.05 13.13
N LEU A 12 21.47 -8.83 13.51
CA LEU A 12 20.39 -8.07 12.88
C LEU A 12 20.72 -7.74 11.42
N ASN A 13 21.95 -7.30 11.13
CA ASN A 13 22.39 -7.07 9.76
C ASN A 13 22.36 -8.36 8.93
N LYS A 14 22.81 -9.49 9.50
CA LYS A 14 22.73 -10.80 8.85
C LYS A 14 21.27 -11.17 8.54
N TYR A 15 20.37 -11.04 9.51
CA TYR A 15 18.94 -11.31 9.31
C TYR A 15 18.32 -10.37 8.26
N PHE A 16 18.67 -9.09 8.28
CA PHE A 16 18.20 -8.12 7.30
C PHE A 16 18.59 -8.55 5.88
N VAL A 17 19.85 -8.92 5.67
CA VAL A 17 20.35 -9.36 4.36
C VAL A 17 19.77 -10.71 3.94
N GLU A 18 19.67 -11.67 4.84
CA GLU A 18 19.25 -13.06 4.50
C GLU A 18 17.73 -13.24 4.44
N LYS A 19 16.95 -12.40 5.14
CA LYS A 19 15.49 -12.57 5.28
C LYS A 19 14.70 -11.36 4.80
N VAL A 20 15.10 -10.15 5.20
CA VAL A 20 14.34 -8.93 4.87
C VAL A 20 14.52 -8.53 3.41
N ILE A 21 15.75 -8.52 2.89
CA ILE A 21 16.02 -8.15 1.48
C ILE A 21 15.32 -9.12 0.51
N PRO A 22 15.43 -10.46 0.64
CA PRO A 22 14.73 -11.37 -0.26
C PRO A 22 13.21 -11.22 -0.20
N ARG A 23 12.65 -11.05 1.01
CA ARG A 23 11.22 -10.79 1.18
C ARG A 23 10.80 -9.49 0.50
N LYS A 24 11.58 -8.41 0.68
CA LYS A 24 11.31 -7.12 0.03
C LYS A 24 11.33 -7.26 -1.49
N ASN A 25 12.34 -7.93 -2.06
CA ASN A 25 12.45 -8.12 -3.50
C ASN A 25 11.30 -8.98 -4.07
N ALA A 26 10.86 -10.01 -3.33
CA ALA A 26 9.71 -10.82 -3.71
C ALA A 26 8.42 -9.97 -3.72
N ILE A 27 8.18 -9.22 -2.65
CA ILE A 27 7.03 -8.31 -2.55
C ILE A 27 7.07 -7.24 -3.66
N ASP A 28 8.22 -6.63 -3.92
CA ASP A 28 8.37 -5.61 -4.97
C ASP A 28 8.04 -6.18 -6.36
N ARG A 29 8.37 -7.45 -6.62
CA ARG A 29 7.96 -8.16 -7.84
C ARG A 29 6.45 -8.36 -7.88
N ASP A 30 5.87 -8.88 -6.81
CA ASP A 30 4.44 -9.20 -6.74
C ASP A 30 3.58 -7.92 -6.85
N VAL A 31 4.01 -6.82 -6.21
CA VAL A 31 3.36 -5.50 -6.31
C VAL A 31 3.30 -5.03 -7.75
N ARG A 32 4.38 -5.19 -8.54
CA ARG A 32 4.39 -4.81 -9.97
C ARG A 32 3.44 -5.67 -10.80
N GLU A 33 3.29 -6.94 -10.46
CA GLU A 33 2.37 -7.85 -11.14
C GLU A 33 0.91 -7.51 -10.82
N ILE A 34 0.60 -7.35 -9.54
CA ILE A 34 -0.73 -6.98 -9.05
C ILE A 34 -1.15 -5.63 -9.61
N SER A 35 -0.26 -4.64 -9.64
CA SER A 35 -0.57 -3.30 -10.16
C SER A 35 -1.04 -3.36 -11.62
N LYS A 36 -0.45 -4.22 -12.46
CA LYS A 36 -0.90 -4.42 -13.84
C LYS A 36 -2.31 -4.99 -13.90
N VAL A 37 -2.62 -5.96 -13.04
CA VAL A 37 -3.95 -6.58 -12.97
C VAL A 37 -4.98 -5.56 -12.51
N VAL A 38 -4.68 -4.78 -11.46
CA VAL A 38 -5.55 -3.74 -10.93
C VAL A 38 -5.80 -2.64 -11.96
N THR A 39 -4.76 -2.13 -12.64
CA THR A 39 -4.93 -1.13 -13.71
C THR A 39 -5.84 -1.65 -14.82
N LYS A 40 -5.71 -2.92 -15.21
CA LYS A 40 -6.58 -3.52 -16.21
C LYS A 40 -8.04 -3.57 -15.73
N ILE A 41 -8.27 -4.02 -14.50
CA ILE A 41 -9.63 -4.07 -13.91
C ILE A 41 -10.23 -2.66 -13.87
N LEU A 42 -9.48 -1.66 -13.39
CA LEU A 42 -9.97 -0.28 -13.29
C LEU A 42 -10.32 0.30 -14.66
N HIS A 43 -9.52 0.02 -15.70
CA HIS A 43 -9.83 0.43 -17.06
C HIS A 43 -11.13 -0.22 -17.59
N GLU A 44 -11.37 -1.50 -17.27
CA GLU A 44 -12.62 -2.18 -17.63
C GLU A 44 -13.83 -1.62 -16.86
N VAL A 45 -13.64 -1.15 -15.62
CA VAL A 45 -14.67 -0.51 -14.79
C VAL A 45 -14.96 0.93 -15.23
N GLU A 46 -13.95 1.67 -15.69
CA GLU A 46 -14.09 3.05 -16.14
C GLU A 46 -14.98 3.17 -17.39
N ALA A 47 -15.00 2.14 -18.25
CA ALA A 47 -15.80 2.13 -19.48
C ALA A 47 -17.34 2.26 -19.22
N PRO A 48 -17.96 1.44 -18.34
CA PRO A 48 -19.35 1.65 -17.95
C PRO A 48 -19.55 2.75 -16.90
N GLU A 49 -18.55 3.02 -16.06
CA GLU A 49 -18.67 3.98 -14.95
C GLU A 49 -17.47 4.94 -14.91
N PRO A 50 -17.50 6.05 -15.67
CA PRO A 50 -16.37 6.96 -15.86
C PRO A 50 -15.98 7.77 -14.62
N ARG A 51 -16.69 7.57 -13.50
CA ARG A 51 -16.38 8.17 -12.19
C ARG A 51 -15.28 7.41 -11.44
N PHE A 52 -15.05 6.14 -11.79
CA PHE A 52 -14.02 5.29 -11.18
C PHE A 52 -12.72 5.37 -11.98
N ILE A 53 -12.12 6.56 -12.00
CA ILE A 53 -10.85 6.81 -12.69
C ILE A 53 -9.71 6.17 -11.88
N SER A 54 -8.82 5.44 -12.55
CA SER A 54 -7.66 4.84 -11.90
C SER A 54 -6.76 5.89 -11.26
N SER A 55 -6.57 5.83 -9.94
CA SER A 55 -5.61 6.67 -9.19
C SER A 55 -4.26 5.99 -8.98
N LEU A 56 -4.08 4.76 -9.47
CA LEU A 56 -2.87 3.96 -9.25
C LEU A 56 -1.73 4.42 -10.16
N ASN A 57 -0.77 5.17 -9.61
CA ASN A 57 0.40 5.70 -10.33
C ASN A 57 1.71 5.23 -9.68
N GLU A 58 2.71 4.83 -10.50
CA GLU A 58 4.06 4.53 -10.02
C GLU A 58 4.91 5.80 -9.99
N ILE A 59 5.36 6.20 -8.79
CA ILE A 59 6.23 7.35 -8.56
C ILE A 59 7.45 6.88 -7.77
N ASN A 60 8.66 7.08 -8.31
CA ASN A 60 9.93 6.67 -7.67
C ASN A 60 9.96 5.18 -7.27
N GLY A 61 9.33 4.31 -8.06
CA GLY A 61 9.29 2.86 -7.81
C GLY A 61 8.29 2.44 -6.73
N ARG A 62 7.38 3.33 -6.31
CA ARG A 62 6.27 3.02 -5.40
C ARG A 62 4.95 3.35 -6.06
N PHE A 63 3.94 2.54 -5.81
CA PHE A 63 2.58 2.78 -6.28
C PHE A 63 1.82 3.60 -5.24
N GLU A 64 1.31 4.76 -5.64
CA GLU A 64 0.48 5.60 -4.78
C GLU A 64 -0.85 4.91 -4.46
N GLY A 65 -1.25 4.93 -3.18
CA GLY A 65 -2.47 4.25 -2.72
C GLY A 65 -2.35 2.74 -2.58
N LEU A 66 -1.19 2.13 -2.86
CA LEU A 66 -0.97 0.69 -2.66
C LEU A 66 -0.22 0.42 -1.35
N THR A 67 -0.77 -0.44 -0.51
CA THR A 67 -0.19 -0.86 0.77
C THR A 67 -0.06 -2.38 0.82
N VAL A 68 1.06 -2.86 1.37
CA VAL A 68 1.31 -4.30 1.58
C VAL A 68 0.87 -4.66 3.00
N GLN A 69 -0.20 -5.43 3.14
CA GLN A 69 -0.73 -5.86 4.44
C GLN A 69 -0.04 -7.14 4.92
N SER A 70 0.15 -8.10 4.00
CA SER A 70 0.89 -9.34 4.29
C SER A 70 1.69 -9.79 3.06
N GLN A 71 2.29 -10.98 3.11
CA GLN A 71 3.06 -11.50 1.98
C GLN A 71 2.18 -11.72 0.74
N THR A 72 0.87 -11.92 0.92
CA THR A 72 -0.07 -12.24 -0.15
C THR A 72 -1.30 -11.34 -0.16
N GLU A 73 -1.39 -10.37 0.74
CA GLU A 73 -2.53 -9.46 0.85
C GLU A 73 -2.05 -8.01 0.64
N PHE A 74 -2.77 -7.34 -0.25
CA PHE A 74 -2.45 -6.00 -0.71
C PHE A 74 -3.73 -5.18 -0.69
N GLU A 75 -3.61 -3.93 -0.29
CA GLU A 75 -4.69 -2.96 -0.26
C GLU A 75 -4.40 -1.90 -1.31
N VAL A 76 -5.38 -1.62 -2.16
CA VAL A 76 -5.32 -0.53 -3.13
C VAL A 76 -6.44 0.44 -2.83
N VAL A 77 -6.07 1.66 -2.46
CA VAL A 77 -6.98 2.77 -2.22
C VAL A 77 -7.23 3.48 -3.55
N LEU A 78 -8.47 3.40 -4.03
CA LEU A 78 -8.93 4.16 -5.19
C LEU A 78 -9.43 5.54 -4.74
N TYR A 79 -8.70 6.59 -5.09
CA TYR A 79 -9.11 7.96 -4.79
C TYR A 79 -10.14 8.42 -5.81
N LEU A 80 -11.39 8.59 -5.36
CA LEU A 80 -12.47 9.10 -6.19
C LEU A 80 -12.39 10.62 -6.29
N ASN A 81 -12.75 11.16 -7.46
CA ASN A 81 -12.91 12.60 -7.61
C ASN A 81 -13.98 13.10 -6.64
N GLN A 82 -13.59 14.06 -5.80
CA GLN A 82 -14.47 14.58 -4.77
C GLN A 82 -15.59 15.42 -5.41
N ILE A 83 -16.84 15.05 -5.13
CA ILE A 83 -17.98 15.94 -5.34
C ILE A 83 -18.02 16.80 -4.07
N GLY A 84 -17.54 18.04 -4.16
CA GLY A 84 -17.25 18.94 -3.02
C GLY A 84 -18.43 19.43 -2.18
N VAL A 85 -19.43 18.58 -1.93
CA VAL A 85 -20.67 18.88 -1.19
C VAL A 85 -20.83 18.07 0.10
N PHE A 86 -19.90 17.15 0.41
CA PHE A 86 -19.90 16.42 1.67
C PHE A 86 -19.02 17.12 2.70
N ASN A 87 -19.60 17.41 3.87
CA ASN A 87 -18.86 17.90 5.03
C ASN A 87 -18.40 16.68 5.84
N PHE A 88 -17.14 16.68 6.27
CA PHE A 88 -16.68 15.65 7.20
C PHE A 88 -17.27 15.91 8.59
N VAL A 89 -18.10 15.01 9.09
CA VAL A 89 -18.68 15.10 10.44
C VAL A 89 -18.18 13.93 11.28
N ASP A 90 -17.48 14.26 12.37
CA ASP A 90 -17.09 13.31 13.41
C ASP A 90 -17.96 13.58 14.64
N ASP A 91 -19.07 12.83 14.74
CA ASP A 91 -20.01 12.91 15.86
C ASP A 91 -19.67 11.94 17.00
N GLY A 92 -18.56 11.19 16.88
CA GLY A 92 -18.13 10.19 17.86
C GLY A 92 -18.99 8.92 17.91
N SER A 93 -19.91 8.73 16.97
CA SER A 93 -20.83 7.57 16.96
C SER A 93 -20.11 6.25 16.71
N ILE A 94 -19.06 6.25 15.86
CA ILE A 94 -18.29 5.04 15.52
C ILE A 94 -16.79 5.36 15.61
N PRO A 95 -16.04 4.73 16.54
CA PRO A 95 -14.61 4.95 16.66
C PRO A 95 -13.86 4.61 15.37
N GLY A 96 -13.07 5.55 14.86
CA GLY A 96 -12.26 5.37 13.65
C GLY A 96 -13.04 5.51 12.33
N CYS A 97 -14.32 5.88 12.37
CA CYS A 97 -15.11 6.22 11.20
C CYS A 97 -15.51 7.70 11.24
N GLY A 98 -15.56 8.34 10.06
CA GLY A 98 -16.24 9.63 9.89
C GLY A 98 -17.49 9.40 9.04
N CYS A 99 -18.60 10.04 9.39
CA CYS A 99 -19.80 10.07 8.55
C CYS A 99 -19.78 11.36 7.70
N GLY A 100 -20.12 11.22 6.42
CA GLY A 100 -20.24 12.34 5.46
C GLY A 100 -21.69 12.71 5.19
#